data_AF-A0A5M8PSM7-F1
#
_entry.id   AF-A0A5M8PSM7-F1
#
_cell.length_a   1.000
_cell.length_b   1.000
_cell.length_c   1.000
_cell.angle_alpha   90.00
_cell.angle_beta   90.00
_cell.angle_gamma   90.00
#
_symmetry.space_group_name_H-M   'P 1'
#
loop_
_entity.id
_entity.type
_entity.pdbx_description
1 polymer ?
#
loop_
_entity_poly.entity_id
_entity_poly.type
_entity_poly.pdbx_seq_one_letter_code
_entity_poly.pdbx_strand_id
1 'polypeptide(L)'
;MASTGEYALLCLENPLLDIQGQGDEAMLEHYGLKPNDAILAEEKHMGLYDDLLQNRHAKIIAGGAAQNTARGAQGLPPNLLLPPAKTNPIPPPAVHAPPNSTLYIGSVGADTSAATLRSACASAGVRTEYHVSPRRRPAAAA
;
A
#
# COMPACT_ATOMS: atom_id res chain seq x y z
N MET A 1 -11.85 -30.13 13.07
CA MET A 1 -12.35 -28.74 13.01
C MET A 1 -11.36 -27.96 12.16
N ALA A 2 -11.68 -27.68 10.90
CA ALA A 2 -10.84 -26.79 10.09
C ALA A 2 -10.88 -25.41 10.74
N SER A 3 -9.72 -24.78 10.97
CA SER A 3 -9.66 -23.40 11.42
C SER A 3 -10.48 -22.55 10.43
N THR A 4 -11.45 -21.80 10.95
CA THR A 4 -12.08 -20.72 10.20
C THR A 4 -10.96 -19.77 9.81
N GLY A 5 -10.55 -19.76 8.54
CA GLY A 5 -9.42 -18.95 8.07
C GLY A 5 -9.56 -17.52 8.58
N GLU A 6 -8.57 -17.04 9.34
CA GLU A 6 -8.61 -15.76 10.05
C GLU A 6 -8.73 -14.54 9.12
N TYR A 7 -8.51 -14.73 7.82
CA TYR A 7 -8.52 -13.71 6.77
C TYR A 7 -9.04 -14.32 5.46
N ALA A 8 -9.77 -13.52 4.69
CA ALA A 8 -10.38 -13.92 3.42
C ALA A 8 -9.52 -13.56 2.19
N LEU A 9 -8.65 -12.56 2.31
CA LEU A 9 -7.75 -12.14 1.25
C LEU A 9 -6.33 -11.99 1.79
N LEU A 10 -5.38 -12.64 1.13
CA LEU A 10 -3.95 -12.44 1.32
C LEU A 10 -3.39 -11.66 0.13
N CYS A 11 -2.73 -10.55 0.41
CA CYS A 11 -1.99 -9.75 -0.56
C CYS A 11 -0.50 -9.76 -0.21
N LEU A 12 0.37 -9.92 -1.21
CA LEU A 12 1.82 -9.91 -1.07
C LEU A 12 2.42 -9.02 -2.15
N GLU A 13 3.21 -8.02 -1.75
CA GLU A 13 3.93 -7.14 -2.67
C GLU A 13 5.01 -6.33 -1.92
N ASN A 14 5.60 -5.34 -2.58
CA ASN A 14 6.53 -4.39 -2.01
C ASN A 14 5.75 -3.24 -1.35
N PRO A 15 5.82 -3.09 -0.01
CA PRO A 15 5.30 -1.90 0.65
C PRO A 15 6.12 -0.68 0.25
N LEU A 16 5.49 0.33 -0.37
CA LEU A 16 6.15 1.54 -0.87
C LEU A 16 5.55 2.78 -0.22
N LEU A 17 6.38 3.80 0.03
CA LEU A 17 5.89 5.17 0.22
C LEU A 17 5.74 5.84 -1.14
N ASP A 18 4.55 6.35 -1.45
CA ASP A 18 4.37 7.17 -2.65
C ASP A 18 4.73 8.62 -2.30
N ILE A 19 5.64 9.22 -3.08
CA ILE A 19 6.08 10.61 -3.01
C ILE A 19 5.44 11.34 -4.18
N GLN A 20 4.31 11.99 -3.94
CA GLN A 20 3.49 12.59 -4.99
C GLN A 20 3.67 14.10 -5.02
N GLY A 21 4.24 14.63 -6.10
CA GLY A 21 4.37 16.08 -6.34
C GLY A 21 3.90 16.49 -7.72
N GLN A 22 3.84 17.81 -7.96
CA GLN A 22 3.52 18.34 -9.29
C GLN A 22 4.77 18.26 -10.19
N GLY A 23 4.71 17.45 -11.24
CA GLY A 23 5.73 17.40 -12.29
C GLY A 23 5.41 18.32 -13.48
N ASP A 24 6.44 18.59 -14.29
CA ASP A 24 6.37 19.30 -15.57
C ASP A 24 7.22 18.58 -16.64
N GLU A 25 7.12 19.01 -17.90
CA GLU A 25 7.83 18.37 -19.02
C GLU A 25 9.37 18.46 -18.88
N ALA A 26 9.87 19.56 -18.31
CA ALA A 26 11.30 19.75 -18.09
C ALA A 26 11.86 18.76 -17.06
N MET A 27 11.12 18.48 -15.98
CA MET A 27 11.46 17.45 -15.02
C MET A 27 11.45 16.05 -15.66
N LEU A 28 10.41 15.74 -16.44
CA LEU A 28 10.32 14.46 -17.15
C LEU A 28 11.52 14.26 -18.08
N GLU A 29 11.89 15.28 -18.86
CA GLU A 29 13.07 15.24 -19.73
C GLU A 29 14.36 15.09 -18.93
N HIS A 30 14.53 15.85 -17.85
CA HIS A 30 15.73 15.82 -17.00
C HIS A 30 16.01 14.41 -16.43
N TYR A 31 14.96 13.71 -15.99
CA TYR A 31 15.08 12.35 -15.47
C TYR A 31 14.88 11.26 -16.54
N GLY A 32 14.61 11.64 -17.80
CA GLY A 32 14.38 10.69 -18.89
C GLY A 32 13.14 9.82 -18.70
N LEU A 33 12.06 10.42 -18.18
CA LEU A 33 10.77 9.80 -17.92
C LEU A 33 9.78 10.11 -19.05
N LYS A 34 8.87 9.18 -19.33
CA LYS A 34 7.74 9.42 -20.23
C LYS A 34 6.49 9.79 -19.42
N PRO A 35 5.62 10.67 -19.95
CA PRO A 35 4.31 10.89 -19.34
C PRO A 35 3.53 9.57 -19.22
N ASN A 36 2.91 9.34 -18.06
CA ASN A 36 2.11 8.15 -17.73
C ASN A 36 2.88 6.81 -17.72
N ASP A 37 4.20 6.84 -17.55
CA ASP A 37 5.00 5.62 -17.40
C ASP A 37 5.01 5.10 -15.96
N ALA A 38 5.32 3.82 -15.79
CA ALA A 38 5.54 3.19 -14.50
C ALA A 38 6.75 2.26 -14.59
N ILE A 39 7.90 2.74 -14.14
CA ILE A 39 9.19 2.07 -14.30
C ILE A 39 9.88 1.86 -12.96
N LEU A 40 10.84 0.93 -12.92
CA LEU A 40 11.76 0.82 -11.80
C LEU A 40 12.81 1.92 -11.87
N ALA A 41 13.18 2.44 -10.71
CA ALA A 41 14.16 3.50 -10.62
C ALA A 41 15.57 3.02 -10.98
N GLU A 42 16.28 3.81 -11.78
CA GLU A 42 17.69 3.64 -12.13
C GLU A 42 18.51 4.71 -11.42
N GLU A 43 19.84 4.65 -11.51
CA GLU A 43 20.73 5.63 -10.86
C GLU A 43 20.42 7.08 -11.25
N LYS A 44 20.10 7.32 -12.53
CA LYS A 44 19.68 8.63 -13.03
C LYS A 44 18.38 9.16 -12.39
N HIS A 45 17.52 8.30 -11.84
CA HIS A 45 16.25 8.71 -11.23
C HIS A 45 16.40 9.04 -9.72
N MET A 46 17.55 8.75 -9.09
CA MET A 46 17.67 8.85 -7.62
C MET A 46 17.49 10.28 -7.08
N GLY A 47 17.82 11.30 -7.86
CA GLY A 47 17.61 12.71 -7.48
C GLY A 47 16.16 13.17 -7.49
N LEU A 48 15.25 12.42 -8.16
CA LEU A 48 13.85 12.80 -8.33
C LEU A 48 13.12 12.91 -6.99
N TYR A 49 13.36 11.98 -6.08
CA TYR A 49 12.69 11.94 -4.78
C TYR A 49 12.97 13.22 -3.96
N ASP A 50 14.22 13.67 -3.94
CA ASP A 50 14.61 14.89 -3.23
C ASP A 50 14.08 16.14 -3.91
N ASP A 51 14.10 16.22 -5.25
CA ASP A 51 13.53 17.35 -6.00
C ASP A 51 12.02 17.50 -5.74
N LEU A 52 11.29 16.38 -5.73
CA LEU A 52 9.86 16.38 -5.40
C LEU A 52 9.59 16.91 -3.98
N LEU A 53 10.35 16.42 -2.99
CA LEU A 53 10.18 16.80 -1.59
C LEU A 53 10.57 18.26 -1.32
N GLN A 54 11.65 18.75 -1.93
CA GLN A 54 12.19 20.07 -1.65
C GLN A 54 11.54 21.17 -2.49
N ASN A 55 11.23 20.89 -3.75
CA ASN A 55 10.90 21.92 -4.74
C ASN A 55 9.49 21.80 -5.32
N ARG A 56 8.76 20.69 -5.09
CA ARG A 56 7.44 20.45 -5.70
C ARG A 56 6.32 20.12 -4.71
N HIS A 57 6.49 20.53 -3.44
CA HIS A 57 5.49 20.36 -2.38
C HIS A 57 4.94 18.94 -2.27
N ALA A 58 5.82 17.94 -2.45
CA ALA A 58 5.36 16.57 -2.51
C ALA A 58 4.72 16.09 -1.20
N LYS A 59 3.72 15.23 -1.35
CA LYS A 59 3.06 14.52 -0.26
C LYS A 59 3.64 13.13 -0.16
N ILE A 60 3.87 12.67 1.07
CA ILE A 60 4.26 11.29 1.35
C ILE A 60 3.03 10.54 1.83
N ILE A 61 2.65 9.47 1.13
CA ILE A 61 1.53 8.61 1.50
C ILE A 61 1.91 7.15 1.46
N ALA A 62 1.15 6.31 2.15
CA ALA A 62 1.31 4.86 2.04
C ALA A 62 0.82 4.38 0.67
N GLY A 63 1.68 3.68 -0.05
CA GLY A 63 1.47 3.14 -1.39
C GLY A 63 1.77 1.64 -1.48
N GLY A 64 2.19 1.21 -2.67
CA GLY A 64 2.30 -0.20 -3.06
C GLY A 64 0.98 -0.72 -3.65
N ALA A 65 1.03 -1.29 -4.85
CA ALA A 65 -0.15 -1.67 -5.61
C ALA A 65 -1.03 -2.69 -4.88
N ALA A 66 -0.43 -3.74 -4.30
CA ALA A 66 -1.20 -4.74 -3.59
C ALA A 66 -1.61 -4.25 -2.19
N GLN A 67 -0.82 -3.37 -1.57
CA GLN A 67 -1.21 -2.72 -0.32
C GLN A 67 -2.43 -1.82 -0.52
N ASN A 68 -2.48 -1.06 -1.62
CA ASN A 68 -3.63 -0.26 -2.03
C ASN A 68 -4.85 -1.15 -2.28
N THR A 69 -4.66 -2.28 -2.97
CA THR A 69 -5.71 -3.27 -3.21
C THR A 69 -6.26 -3.85 -1.91
N ALA A 70 -5.39 -4.21 -0.95
CA ALA A 70 -5.80 -4.73 0.35
C ALA A 70 -6.66 -3.72 1.13
N ARG A 71 -6.24 -2.45 1.17
CA ARG A 71 -7.03 -1.37 1.80
C ARG A 71 -8.38 -1.16 1.11
N GLY A 72 -8.41 -1.18 -0.23
CA GLY A 72 -9.64 -1.08 -1.00
C GLY A 72 -10.60 -2.25 -0.73
N ALA A 73 -10.08 -3.48 -0.74
CA ALA A 73 -10.86 -4.68 -0.49
C ALA A 73 -11.44 -4.72 0.94
N GLN A 74 -10.67 -4.30 1.93
CA GLN A 74 -11.12 -4.19 3.32
C GLN A 74 -12.29 -3.21 3.49
N GLY A 75 -12.36 -2.19 2.63
CA GLY A 75 -13.45 -1.23 2.56
C GLY A 75 -14.70 -1.74 1.83
N LEU A 76 -14.69 -2.94 1.24
CA LEU A 76 -15.87 -3.49 0.57
C LEU A 76 -16.88 -4.08 1.58
N PRO A 77 -18.17 -4.10 1.24
CA PRO A 77 -19.17 -4.83 2.00
C PRO A 77 -18.77 -6.29 2.25
N PRO A 78 -19.05 -6.87 3.43
CA PRO A 78 -18.59 -8.21 3.78
C PRO A 78 -19.02 -9.30 2.78
N ASN A 79 -20.20 -9.17 2.17
CA ASN A 79 -20.73 -10.15 1.21
C ASN A 79 -20.00 -10.16 -0.14
N LEU A 80 -19.16 -9.17 -0.44
CA LEU A 80 -18.30 -9.17 -1.63
C LEU A 80 -16.93 -9.80 -1.36
N LEU A 81 -16.48 -9.83 -0.10
CA LEU A 81 -15.16 -10.33 0.28
C LEU A 81 -15.21 -11.70 0.98
N LEU A 82 -16.28 -11.96 1.74
CA LEU A 82 -16.47 -13.16 2.54
C LEU A 82 -17.51 -14.08 1.90
N PRO A 83 -17.35 -15.40 2.03
CA PRO A 83 -18.39 -16.33 1.61
C PRO A 83 -19.69 -16.09 2.42
N PRO A 84 -20.86 -16.42 1.86
CA PRO A 84 -22.13 -16.30 2.57
C PRO A 84 -22.11 -17.14 3.85
N ALA A 85 -22.66 -16.58 4.93
CA ALA A 85 -22.72 -17.26 6.22
C ALA A 85 -23.51 -18.58 6.11
N LYS A 86 -22.99 -19.67 6.68
CA LYS A 86 -23.60 -21.01 6.62
C LYS A 86 -24.88 -21.15 7.46
N THR A 87 -25.18 -20.19 8.33
CA THR A 87 -26.36 -20.19 9.21
C THR A 87 -26.90 -18.77 9.45
N ASN A 88 -28.19 -18.59 9.15
CA ASN A 88 -29.11 -17.53 9.60
C ASN A 88 -28.74 -16.06 9.34
N PRO A 89 -29.69 -15.15 9.59
CA PRO A 89 -30.32 -14.28 8.60
C PRO A 89 -29.35 -13.22 8.03
N ILE A 90 -29.75 -12.57 6.92
CA ILE A 90 -28.99 -11.48 6.30
C ILE A 90 -28.57 -10.46 7.37
N PRO A 91 -27.27 -10.31 7.70
CA PRO A 91 -26.83 -9.29 8.64
C PRO A 91 -27.22 -7.92 8.10
N PRO A 92 -27.43 -6.90 8.97
CA PRO A 92 -27.66 -5.54 8.50
C PRO A 92 -26.55 -5.15 7.52
N PRO A 93 -26.85 -4.34 6.49
CA PRO A 93 -25.87 -4.00 5.47
C PRO A 93 -24.67 -3.29 6.12
N ALA A 94 -23.57 -4.01 6.26
CA ALA A 94 -22.29 -3.44 6.67
C ALA A 94 -21.61 -2.86 5.43
N VAL A 95 -21.08 -1.64 5.57
CA VAL A 95 -20.44 -0.91 4.47
C VAL A 95 -19.02 -1.43 4.20
N HIS A 96 -18.37 -1.99 5.21
CA HIS A 96 -16.98 -2.48 5.16
C HIS A 96 -16.87 -3.88 5.79
N ALA A 97 -15.86 -4.64 5.36
CA ALA A 97 -15.57 -5.95 5.91
C ALA A 97 -15.09 -5.82 7.37
N PRO A 98 -15.28 -6.86 8.21
CA PRO A 98 -14.73 -6.87 9.56
C PRO A 98 -13.21 -6.63 9.54
N PRO A 99 -12.63 -5.91 10.53
CA PRO A 99 -11.18 -5.72 10.61
C PRO A 99 -10.42 -7.03 10.50
N ASN A 100 -9.23 -6.99 9.91
CA ASN A 100 -8.34 -8.12 9.62
C ASN A 100 -8.90 -9.15 8.63
N SER A 101 -9.99 -8.85 7.91
CA SER A 101 -10.48 -9.71 6.81
C SER A 101 -9.48 -9.78 5.65
N THR A 102 -8.62 -8.77 5.52
CA THR A 102 -7.49 -8.75 4.59
C THR A 102 -6.16 -8.80 5.36
N LEU A 103 -5.23 -9.60 4.86
CA LEU A 103 -3.85 -9.70 5.33
C LEU A 103 -2.92 -9.22 4.22
N TYR A 104 -2.06 -8.26 4.53
CA TYR A 104 -1.01 -7.78 3.64
C TYR A 104 0.37 -8.14 4.20
N ILE A 105 1.22 -8.72 3.36
CA ILE A 105 2.59 -9.08 3.70
C ILE A 105 3.58 -8.47 2.70
N GLY A 106 4.79 -8.21 3.17
CA GLY A 106 5.84 -7.57 2.37
C GLY A 106 7.10 -7.34 3.19
N SER A 107 8.10 -6.65 2.62
CA SER A 107 9.33 -6.31 3.35
C SER A 107 9.55 -4.80 3.41
N VAL A 108 9.91 -4.32 4.60
CA VAL A 108 10.19 -2.90 4.87
C VAL A 108 11.58 -2.73 5.48
N GLY A 109 12.15 -1.54 5.36
CA GLY A 109 13.34 -1.13 6.09
C GLY A 109 13.07 -0.95 7.59
N ALA A 110 14.12 -1.01 8.40
CA ALA A 110 14.06 -0.71 9.83
C ALA A 110 14.08 0.82 10.06
N ASP A 111 13.08 1.52 9.54
CA ASP A 111 12.98 2.99 9.55
C ASP A 111 11.53 3.48 9.76
N THR A 112 11.34 4.80 9.78
CA THR A 112 10.04 5.45 10.05
C THR A 112 8.99 5.20 8.96
N SER A 113 9.41 4.81 7.75
CA SER A 113 8.50 4.47 6.64
C SER A 113 7.66 3.26 6.99
N ALA A 114 8.26 2.26 7.65
CA ALA A 114 7.56 1.07 8.10
C ALA A 114 6.39 1.43 9.04
N ALA A 115 6.59 2.38 9.96
CA ALA A 115 5.54 2.83 10.87
C ALA A 115 4.40 3.53 10.11
N THR A 116 4.74 4.37 9.13
CA THR A 116 3.75 5.05 8.26
C THR A 116 2.89 4.05 7.50
N LEU A 117 3.52 3.06 6.87
CA LEU A 117 2.85 2.00 6.11
C LEU A 117 1.94 1.15 7.00
N ARG A 118 2.41 0.76 8.19
CA ARG A 118 1.60 0.02 9.17
C ARG A 118 0.41 0.83 9.65
N SER A 119 0.61 2.10 9.98
CA SER A 119 -0.45 2.99 10.46
C SER A 119 -1.57 3.17 9.44
N ALA A 120 -1.21 3.35 8.15
CA ALA A 120 -2.18 3.48 7.08
C ALA A 120 -3.02 2.20 6.89
N CYS A 121 -2.39 1.02 6.93
CA CYS A 121 -3.10 -0.25 6.85
C CYS A 121 -3.98 -0.50 8.08
N ALA A 122 -3.48 -0.24 9.29
CA ALA A 122 -4.24 -0.39 10.53
C ALA A 122 -5.47 0.52 10.57
N SER A 123 -5.33 1.77 10.11
CA SER A 123 -6.45 2.72 9.99
C SER A 123 -7.52 2.26 9.01
N ALA A 124 -7.14 1.48 7.99
CA ALA A 124 -8.05 0.85 7.04
C ALA A 124 -8.60 -0.51 7.52
N GLY A 125 -8.16 -1.01 8.70
CA GLY A 125 -8.55 -2.33 9.22
C GLY A 125 -7.83 -3.51 8.56
N VAL A 126 -6.74 -3.27 7.82
CA VAL A 126 -5.92 -4.30 7.16
C VAL A 126 -4.90 -4.84 8.15
N ARG A 127 -4.81 -6.17 8.28
CA ARG A 127 -3.72 -6.82 9.03
C ARG A 127 -2.44 -6.75 8.23
N THR A 128 -1.31 -6.37 8.84
CA THR A 128 0.00 -6.33 8.17
C THR A 128 1.04 -7.18 8.87
N GLU A 129 1.73 -8.03 8.13
CA GLU A 129 2.89 -8.79 8.62
C GLU A 129 4.11 -8.48 7.74
N TYR A 130 4.87 -7.44 8.10
CA TYR A 130 6.09 -7.09 7.36
C TYR A 130 7.31 -7.81 7.89
N HIS A 131 8.13 -8.33 6.97
CA HIS A 131 9.52 -8.65 7.24
C HIS A 131 10.33 -7.35 7.34
N VAL A 132 10.82 -7.03 8.54
CA VAL A 132 11.65 -5.84 8.79
C VAL A 132 13.11 -6.18 8.54
N SER A 133 13.73 -5.54 7.56
CA SER A 133 15.13 -5.75 7.22
C SER A 133 16.01 -4.61 7.74
N PRO A 134 17.07 -4.88 8.51
CA PRO A 134 17.99 -3.85 9.00
C PRO A 134 18.93 -3.30 7.90
N ARG A 135 18.97 -3.93 6.73
CA ARG A 135 19.89 -3.58 5.63
C ARG A 135 19.21 -2.80 4.50
N ARG A 136 17.89 -2.68 4.52
CA ARG A 136 17.12 -2.01 3.47
C ARG A 136 16.82 -0.57 3.86
N ARG A 137 17.01 0.33 2.90
CA ARG A 137 16.51 1.72 2.95
C ARG A 137 14.99 1.74 2.72
N PRO A 138 14.31 2.86 3.03
CA PRO A 138 12.94 3.09 2.60
C PRO A 138 12.77 2.80 1.11
N ALA A 139 11.72 2.06 0.75
CA ALA A 139 11.32 1.88 -0.63
C ALA A 139 10.22 2.89 -0.96
N ALA A 140 10.37 3.59 -2.09
CA ALA A 140 9.44 4.64 -2.51
C ALA A 140 9.11 4.54 -4.00
N ALA A 141 7.94 5.09 -4.35
CA ALA A 141 7.53 5.41 -5.71
C ALA A 141 7.34 6.92 -5.81
N ALA A 142 7.62 7.50 -6.98
CA ALA A 142 7.51 8.94 -7.25
C ALA A 142 6.78 9.17 -8.57
#